data_AF-A0A3D2SPU1-F1
#
_entry.id   AF-A0A3D2SPU1-F1
#
_cell.length_a   1.000
_cell.length_b   1.000
_cell.length_c   1.000
_cell.angle_alpha   90.00
_cell.angle_beta   90.00
_cell.angle_gamma   90.00
#
_symmetry.space_group_name_H-M   'P 1'
#
loop_
_entity.id
_entity.type
_entity.pdbx_description
1 polymer ?
#
loop_
_entity_poly.entity_id
_entity_poly.type
_entity_poly.pdbx_seq_one_letter_code
_entity_poly.pdbx_strand_id
1 'polypeptide(L)'
;MSTQQFESWTQPEGASLEEWLNTRIARFETRKYDFNALKFQADYDPKYRRAQMRYMGTGATGVSNDNNTVPAENFTFSTMVLPPQCEGPLHIHHDVEEVFFMLRGEIDLFIEHNG
;
A
#
# COMPACT_ATOMS: atom_id res chain seq x y z
N MET A 1 -9.99 -23.33 16.75
CA MET A 1 -9.24 -22.44 15.84
C MET A 1 -8.13 -21.82 16.66
N SER A 2 -6.87 -21.94 16.25
CA SER A 2 -5.78 -21.19 16.90
C SER A 2 -5.92 -19.73 16.48
N THR A 3 -5.98 -18.81 17.45
CA THR A 3 -5.91 -17.38 17.16
C THR A 3 -4.52 -17.11 16.60
N GLN A 4 -4.45 -16.62 15.36
CA GLN A 4 -3.18 -16.19 14.78
C GLN A 4 -2.63 -15.04 15.64
N GLN A 5 -1.39 -15.17 16.09
CA GLN A 5 -0.73 -14.16 16.92
C GLN A 5 0.42 -13.55 16.12
N PHE A 6 0.27 -12.30 15.73
CA PHE A 6 1.29 -11.57 14.98
C PHE A 6 2.36 -11.02 15.92
N GLU A 7 3.62 -11.01 15.48
CA GLU A 7 4.73 -10.45 16.26
C GLU A 7 4.48 -8.97 16.58
N SER A 8 3.84 -8.23 15.67
CA SER A 8 3.39 -6.85 15.85
C SER A 8 2.46 -6.64 17.06
N TRP A 9 1.82 -7.68 17.60
CA TRP A 9 0.98 -7.57 18.79
C TRP A 9 1.77 -7.53 20.09
N THR A 10 3.06 -7.83 20.04
CA THR A 10 3.93 -7.82 21.21
C THR A 10 4.59 -6.47 21.35
N GLN A 11 4.40 -5.82 22.51
CA GLN A 11 5.12 -4.60 22.85
C GLN A 11 6.64 -4.91 22.93
N PRO A 12 7.50 -4.14 22.24
CA PRO A 12 8.93 -4.32 22.35
C PRO A 12 9.43 -4.17 23.79
N GLU A 13 10.36 -5.02 24.19
CA GLU A 13 10.98 -4.94 25.52
C GLU A 13 11.68 -3.58 25.70
N GLY A 14 11.41 -2.91 26.84
CA GLY A 14 11.99 -1.61 27.16
C GLY A 14 11.30 -0.40 26.51
N ALA A 15 10.36 -0.59 25.57
CA ALA A 15 9.54 0.51 25.05
C ALA A 15 8.41 0.88 26.00
N SER A 16 8.09 2.15 26.13
CA SER A 16 6.85 2.61 26.78
C SER A 16 5.63 2.32 25.92
N LEU A 17 4.44 2.32 26.55
CA LEU A 17 3.18 2.18 25.81
C LEU A 17 2.99 3.29 24.77
N GLU A 18 3.39 4.52 25.09
CA GLU A 18 3.28 5.67 24.19
C GLU A 18 4.16 5.48 22.94
N GLU A 19 5.42 5.09 23.12
CA GLU A 19 6.34 4.80 22.00
C GLU A 19 5.77 3.70 21.12
N TRP A 20 5.24 2.62 21.71
CA TRP A 20 4.66 1.53 20.96
C TRP A 20 3.40 1.97 20.18
N LEU A 21 2.46 2.67 20.82
CA LEU A 21 1.24 3.16 20.16
C LEU A 21 1.56 4.14 19.03
N ASN A 22 2.59 4.98 19.17
CA ASN A 22 3.01 5.88 18.11
C ASN A 22 3.44 5.13 16.83
N THR A 23 4.04 3.93 16.95
CA THR A 23 4.34 3.07 15.77
C THR A 23 3.10 2.48 15.09
N ARG A 24 1.92 2.62 15.71
CA ARG A 24 0.63 2.12 15.20
C ARG A 24 -0.28 3.24 14.69
N ILE A 25 0.20 4.48 14.67
CA ILE A 25 -0.57 5.64 14.22
C ILE A 25 0.01 6.16 12.90
N ALA A 26 -0.79 6.07 11.84
CA ALA A 26 -0.53 6.72 10.57
C ALA A 26 -1.43 7.95 10.39
N ARG A 27 -0.84 9.13 10.22
CA ARG A 27 -1.57 10.39 10.00
C ARG A 27 -1.39 10.85 8.58
N PHE A 28 -2.45 11.35 7.95
CA PHE A 28 -2.36 11.89 6.58
C PHE A 28 -1.27 12.96 6.43
N GLU A 29 -1.13 13.86 7.42
CA GLU A 29 -0.14 14.95 7.39
C GLU A 29 1.32 14.49 7.33
N THR A 30 1.62 13.29 7.84
CA THR A 30 2.99 12.75 7.86
C THR A 30 3.28 11.87 6.64
N ARG A 31 2.30 11.70 5.75
CA ARG A 31 2.42 10.83 4.58
C ARG A 31 2.66 11.64 3.32
N LYS A 32 3.50 11.09 2.45
CA LYS A 32 3.90 11.71 1.18
C LYS A 32 3.59 10.77 0.04
N TYR A 33 3.27 11.35 -1.11
CA TYR A 33 3.17 10.60 -2.35
C TYR A 33 4.54 10.08 -2.75
N ASP A 34 4.67 8.76 -2.80
CA ASP A 34 5.88 8.07 -3.23
C ASP A 34 5.70 7.58 -4.68
N PHE A 35 6.32 8.30 -5.60
CA PHE A 35 6.40 7.90 -7.02
C PHE A 35 7.48 6.83 -7.27
N ASN A 36 8.34 6.54 -6.28
CA ASN A 36 9.39 5.54 -6.41
C ASN A 36 8.92 4.12 -6.07
N ALA A 37 7.81 3.99 -5.34
CA ALA A 37 7.19 2.73 -4.91
C ALA A 37 7.07 1.67 -6.03
N LEU A 38 6.70 2.14 -7.22
CA LEU A 38 6.43 1.34 -8.41
C LEU A 38 7.21 1.87 -9.62
N LYS A 39 8.30 2.62 -9.38
CA LYS A 39 9.06 3.27 -10.44
C LYS A 39 9.63 2.28 -11.44
N PHE A 40 9.93 1.05 -11.03
CA PHE A 40 10.37 0.01 -11.96
C PHE A 40 9.36 -0.26 -13.09
N GLN A 41 8.05 -0.03 -12.87
CA GLN A 41 7.04 -0.12 -13.92
C GLN A 41 7.05 1.12 -14.81
N ALA A 42 7.19 2.31 -14.22
CA ALA A 42 7.31 3.57 -14.97
C ALA A 42 8.61 3.66 -15.80
N ASP A 43 9.67 2.99 -15.35
CA ASP A 43 10.94 2.86 -16.05
C ASP A 43 10.83 1.94 -17.27
N TYR A 44 9.91 0.97 -17.22
CA TYR A 44 9.58 0.13 -18.37
C TYR A 44 8.68 0.88 -19.37
N ASP A 45 7.60 1.50 -18.89
CA ASP A 45 6.74 2.36 -19.71
C ASP A 45 6.23 3.55 -18.87
N PRO A 46 6.48 4.81 -19.28
CA PRO A 46 6.04 6.00 -18.56
C PRO A 46 4.55 6.05 -18.24
N LYS A 47 3.69 5.37 -19.01
CA LYS A 47 2.23 5.31 -18.73
C LYS A 47 1.92 4.62 -17.40
N TYR A 48 2.81 3.79 -16.86
CA TYR A 48 2.62 3.13 -15.56
C TYR A 48 2.96 3.99 -14.34
N ARG A 49 3.33 5.25 -14.57
CA ARG A 49 3.66 6.19 -13.50
C ARG A 49 2.46 6.43 -12.60
N ARG A 50 2.62 6.10 -11.31
CA ARG A 50 1.67 6.44 -10.25
C ARG A 50 2.39 6.60 -8.93
N ALA A 51 1.81 7.39 -8.04
CA ALA A 51 2.29 7.49 -6.67
C ALA A 51 1.41 6.67 -5.74
N GLN A 52 2.04 6.06 -4.74
CA GLN A 52 1.33 5.48 -3.62
C GLN A 52 1.66 6.22 -2.33
N MET A 53 0.70 6.20 -1.42
CA MET A 53 0.85 6.66 -0.05
C MET A 53 0.42 5.51 0.86
N ARG A 54 1.38 4.87 1.52
CA ARG A 54 1.17 3.63 2.28
C ARG A 54 0.86 3.95 3.74
N TYR A 55 -0.15 3.29 4.28
CA TYR A 55 -0.58 3.46 5.68
C TYR A 55 -0.37 2.18 6.47
N MET A 56 -0.82 1.04 5.94
CA MET A 56 -0.73 -0.28 6.56
C MET A 56 0.01 -1.21 5.60
N GLY A 57 1.22 -1.64 6.00
CA GLY A 57 2.12 -2.45 5.19
C GLY A 57 2.58 -1.79 3.88
N THR A 58 3.37 -2.54 3.11
CA THR A 58 3.95 -2.07 1.85
C THR A 58 3.13 -2.41 0.61
N GLY A 59 2.20 -3.36 0.71
CA GLY A 59 1.45 -3.91 -0.42
C GLY A 59 2.36 -4.56 -1.46
N ALA A 60 1.87 -4.74 -2.70
CA ALA A 60 2.64 -5.28 -3.82
C ALA A 60 3.66 -4.28 -4.43
N THR A 61 4.18 -3.34 -3.64
CA THR A 61 5.17 -2.36 -4.12
C THR A 61 6.57 -2.97 -4.14
N GLY A 62 7.49 -2.37 -4.91
CA GLY A 62 8.90 -2.78 -4.94
C GLY A 62 9.67 -2.40 -3.66
N VAL A 63 8.98 -2.04 -2.58
CA VAL A 63 9.57 -1.56 -1.32
C VAL A 63 9.50 -2.69 -0.30
N SER A 64 10.66 -3.27 0.01
CA SER A 64 10.75 -4.41 0.94
C SER A 64 10.71 -4.01 2.42
N ASN A 65 11.03 -2.76 2.76
CA ASN A 65 10.99 -2.29 4.14
C ASN A 65 10.63 -0.79 4.20
N ASP A 66 9.43 -0.47 4.68
CA ASP A 66 8.97 0.91 4.87
C ASP A 66 8.57 1.15 6.34
N ASN A 67 9.53 1.69 7.10
CA ASN A 67 9.33 2.06 8.51
C ASN A 67 8.32 3.19 8.70
N ASN A 68 7.82 3.81 7.62
CA ASN A 68 6.78 4.83 7.67
C ASN A 68 5.36 4.24 7.55
N THR A 69 5.22 2.92 7.59
CA THR A 69 3.90 2.24 7.57
C THR A 69 3.62 1.56 8.91
N VAL A 70 2.35 1.49 9.28
CA VAL A 70 1.93 0.59 10.36
C VAL A 70 2.08 -0.83 9.85
N PRO A 71 2.66 -1.78 10.62
CA PRO A 71 2.76 -3.16 10.18
C PRO A 71 1.40 -3.73 9.76
N ALA A 72 1.37 -4.34 8.59
CA ALA A 72 0.21 -5.05 8.09
C ALA A 72 0.18 -6.48 8.64
N GLU A 73 -1.03 -6.97 8.86
CA GLU A 73 -1.29 -8.33 9.33
C GLU A 73 -2.22 -9.02 8.34
N ASN A 74 -3.48 -8.57 8.30
CA ASN A 74 -4.52 -9.18 7.47
C ASN A 74 -4.84 -8.40 6.19
N PHE A 75 -4.48 -7.11 6.14
CA PHE A 75 -4.72 -6.26 4.98
C PHE A 75 -3.66 -5.18 4.88
N THR A 76 -3.49 -4.66 3.67
CA THR A 76 -2.74 -3.44 3.40
C THR A 76 -3.69 -2.31 3.06
N PHE A 77 -3.30 -1.08 3.38
CA PHE A 77 -4.08 0.11 3.06
C PHE A 77 -3.15 1.20 2.53
N SER A 78 -3.51 1.73 1.37
CA SER A 78 -2.81 2.84 0.73
C SER A 78 -3.80 3.72 -0.01
N THR A 79 -3.40 4.98 -0.23
CA THR A 79 -4.04 5.84 -1.23
C THR A 79 -3.11 5.98 -2.43
N MET A 80 -3.71 6.26 -3.57
CA MET A 80 -3.03 6.32 -4.86
C MET A 80 -3.30 7.66 -5.52
N VAL A 81 -2.29 8.19 -6.22
CA VAL A 81 -2.49 9.23 -7.23
C VAL A 81 -2.08 8.66 -8.57
N LEU A 82 -3.03 8.66 -9.48
CA LEU A 82 -2.85 8.34 -10.88
C LEU A 82 -2.84 9.66 -11.68
N PRO A 83 -1.69 10.08 -12.22
CA PRO A 83 -1.63 11.24 -13.10
C PRO A 83 -2.51 11.03 -14.35
N PRO A 84 -2.99 12.11 -14.99
CA PRO A 84 -3.70 11.99 -16.26
C PRO A 84 -2.89 11.19 -17.28
N GLN A 85 -3.59 10.37 -18.08
CA GLN A 85 -3.00 9.51 -19.14
C GLN A 85 -2.09 8.38 -18.61
N CYS A 86 -2.04 8.15 -17.30
CA CYS A 86 -1.36 7.01 -16.71
C CYS A 86 -2.36 5.90 -16.34
N GLU A 87 -1.86 4.67 -16.23
CA GLU A 87 -2.65 3.49 -15.86
C GLU A 87 -1.87 2.55 -14.92
N GLY A 88 -2.57 1.64 -14.27
CA GLY A 88 -1.96 0.46 -13.66
C GLY A 88 -1.76 -0.64 -14.71
N PRO A 89 -0.66 -1.40 -14.69
CA PRO A 89 -0.53 -2.58 -15.55
C PRO A 89 -1.69 -3.56 -15.30
N LEU A 90 -2.17 -4.22 -16.35
CA LEU A 90 -3.12 -5.32 -16.21
C LEU A 90 -2.46 -6.46 -15.42
N HIS A 91 -3.14 -6.97 -14.41
CA HIS A 91 -2.66 -8.07 -13.56
C HIS A 91 -3.83 -8.79 -12.89
N ILE A 92 -3.52 -9.94 -12.29
CA ILE A 92 -4.48 -10.78 -11.56
C ILE A 92 -3.90 -11.13 -10.19
N HIS A 93 -4.76 -11.11 -9.18
CA HIS A 93 -4.50 -11.66 -7.86
C HIS A 93 -5.33 -12.94 -7.68
N HIS A 94 -4.67 -14.04 -7.30
CA HIS A 94 -5.34 -15.33 -7.03
C HIS A 94 -5.43 -15.65 -5.53
N ASP A 95 -4.76 -14.85 -4.73
CA ASP A 95 -4.48 -15.04 -3.31
C ASP A 95 -5.11 -13.96 -2.42
N VAL A 96 -5.50 -12.83 -3.01
CA VAL A 96 -6.05 -11.67 -2.31
C VAL A 96 -7.18 -11.02 -3.10
N GLU A 97 -8.04 -10.29 -2.39
CA GLU A 97 -9.03 -9.38 -2.97
C GLU A 97 -8.55 -7.93 -2.81
N GLU A 98 -8.75 -7.11 -3.84
CA GLU A 98 -8.46 -5.67 -3.79
C GLU A 98 -9.75 -4.85 -3.94
N VAL A 99 -9.89 -3.80 -3.13
CA VAL A 99 -11.05 -2.90 -3.15
C VAL A 99 -10.58 -1.47 -3.35
N PHE A 100 -11.11 -0.81 -4.38
CA PHE A 100 -10.74 0.56 -4.74
C PHE A 100 -11.89 1.53 -4.47
N PHE A 101 -11.55 2.69 -3.89
CA PHE A 101 -12.46 3.81 -3.73
C PHE A 101 -11.94 5.00 -4.53
N MET A 102 -12.76 5.53 -5.44
CA MET A 102 -12.45 6.78 -6.15
C MET A 102 -12.73 7.97 -5.24
N LEU A 103 -11.67 8.54 -4.66
CA LEU A 103 -11.78 9.70 -3.78
C LEU A 103 -11.93 11.03 -4.54
N ARG A 104 -11.34 11.12 -5.75
CA ARG A 104 -11.40 12.29 -6.63
C ARG A 104 -11.06 11.90 -8.06
N GLY A 105 -11.78 12.49 -9.01
CA GLY A 105 -11.57 12.30 -10.45
C GLY A 105 -12.33 11.09 -10.99
N GLU A 106 -11.93 10.64 -12.16
CA GLU A 106 -12.51 9.51 -12.89
C GLU A 106 -11.40 8.65 -13.49
N ILE A 107 -11.71 7.39 -13.76
CA ILE A 107 -10.81 6.42 -14.40
C ILE A 107 -11.60 5.59 -15.42
N ASP A 108 -10.90 5.11 -16.43
CA ASP A 108 -11.38 3.99 -17.24
C ASP A 108 -10.89 2.67 -16.60
N LEU A 109 -11.82 1.73 -16.39
CA LEU A 109 -11.50 0.41 -15.86
C LEU A 109 -11.53 -0.62 -16.98
N PHE A 110 -10.41 -1.32 -17.17
CA PHE A 110 -10.29 -2.41 -18.13
C PHE A 110 -10.32 -3.75 -17.39
N ILE A 111 -11.12 -4.69 -17.91
CA ILE A 111 -11.23 -6.04 -17.38
C ILE A 111 -11.06 -7.00 -18.54
N GLU A 112 -10.11 -7.91 -18.41
CA GLU A 112 -9.89 -8.99 -19.38
C GLU A 112 -10.60 -10.26 -18.90
N HIS A 113 -11.30 -10.92 -19.83
CA HIS A 113 -12.02 -12.16 -19.55
C HIS A 113 -11.33 -13.32 -20.28
N ASN A 114 -10.80 -14.26 -19.49
CA ASN A 114 -10.05 -15.46 -19.90
C ASN A 114 -8.54 -15.27 -20.21
N GLY A 115 -7.94 -14.15 -19.81
CA GLY A 115 -6.54 -13.86 -20.14
C GLY A 115 -6.36 -13.61 -21.63
#